data_AF-A0A951EXZ6-F1
#
_entry.id   AF-A0A951EXZ6-F1
#
_cell.length_a   1.000
_cell.length_b   1.000
_cell.length_c   1.000
_cell.angle_alpha   90.00
_cell.angle_beta   90.00
_cell.angle_gamma   90.00
#
_symmetry.space_group_name_H-M   'P 1'
#
loop_
_entity.id
_entity.type
_entity.pdbx_description
1 polymer ?
#
loop_
_entity_poly.entity_id
_entity_poly.type
_entity_poly.pdbx_seq_one_letter_code
_entity_poly.pdbx_strand_id
1 'polypeptide(L)'
;MTHRIPPFWRVIASGTAALIVAAGPAIAQTSLAAKPAAAKSANATAIPRLADEHPDLNGIWTNVTITPLERPRDLAGKEYLTEEEAAAYEKLSVQQRNKDQRERGTDRDVANAYNDFWWDSGTKVVKTRRTSIVIDPPDGRIPALTPERQQLLAARREATRRRCQQPGCELENGGQPGLADGPEDRPLQERCLSFGNATPMLPTAYNNNYQFVQSPNYLVVNVEMVHDVRRIPLDGSPHLPQNIRQWMGDSRAHWQGDTLVIDTTNFADEQIARFGTDKNLHLVERLTLADPNTLVYRFTVDDPTVFTKPWTGEIPMVRSEGPLYEYACNEGNEGLANILASARADEKAGQIVAPSNR
;
A
#
# COMPACT_ATOMS: atom_id res chain seq x y z
N MET A 1 -43.99 24.06 39.29
CA MET A 1 -44.06 22.63 38.90
C MET A 1 -42.64 22.06 38.95
N THR A 2 -41.99 21.77 40.08
CA THR A 2 -42.42 21.34 41.44
C THR A 2 -43.13 19.99 41.51
N HIS A 3 -42.34 18.91 41.52
CA HIS A 3 -42.63 17.72 42.32
C HIS A 3 -41.37 17.28 43.08
N ARG A 4 -41.48 17.19 44.41
CA ARG A 4 -40.68 16.31 45.29
C ARG A 4 -41.46 14.97 45.37
N ILE A 5 -40.97 13.83 45.86
CA ILE A 5 -40.52 13.48 47.23
C ILE A 5 -39.86 12.06 47.21
N PRO A 6 -38.81 11.76 48.01
CA PRO A 6 -38.22 10.42 48.26
C PRO A 6 -38.78 9.81 49.60
N PRO A 7 -38.14 8.97 50.47
CA PRO A 7 -36.86 8.22 50.46
C PRO A 7 -36.95 6.75 51.02
N PHE A 8 -35.80 6.15 51.38
CA PHE A 8 -35.59 4.91 52.19
C PHE A 8 -35.84 3.54 51.51
N TRP A 9 -35.16 2.45 51.88
CA TRP A 9 -34.53 2.06 53.17
C TRP A 9 -33.01 1.83 53.18
N ARG A 10 -32.44 1.84 54.40
CA ARG A 10 -31.13 1.26 54.77
C ARG A 10 -31.35 -0.03 55.55
N VAL A 11 -30.46 -1.01 55.39
CA VAL A 11 -30.12 -1.97 56.47
C VAL A 11 -28.59 -2.08 56.51
N ILE A 12 -28.02 -1.99 57.71
CA ILE A 12 -26.61 -2.31 57.99
C ILE A 12 -26.64 -3.59 58.83
N ALA A 13 -25.84 -4.58 58.45
CA ALA A 13 -25.59 -5.77 59.25
C ALA A 13 -24.07 -5.94 59.40
N SER A 14 -23.56 -5.58 60.58
CA SER A 14 -22.14 -5.71 60.91
C SER A 14 -21.83 -7.15 61.33
N GLY A 15 -20.86 -7.80 60.68
CA GLY A 15 -20.40 -9.16 61.01
C GLY A 15 -18.90 -9.22 61.23
N THR A 16 -18.46 -9.05 62.47
CA THR A 16 -17.03 -9.07 62.83
C THR A 16 -16.57 -10.50 63.10
N ALA A 17 -15.55 -11.00 62.37
CA ALA A 17 -14.94 -12.29 62.63
C ALA A 17 -13.42 -12.29 62.35
N ALA A 18 -12.64 -12.54 63.41
CA ALA A 18 -11.24 -12.96 63.50
C ALA A 18 -10.25 -12.70 62.34
N LEU A 19 -9.14 -12.01 62.66
CA LEU A 19 -7.87 -12.25 61.94
C LEU A 19 -7.40 -13.68 62.21
N ILE A 20 -6.93 -14.36 61.16
CA ILE A 20 -5.94 -15.44 61.28
C ILE A 20 -4.78 -15.08 60.36
N VAL A 21 -3.63 -14.75 60.96
CA VAL A 21 -2.38 -14.51 60.23
C VAL A 21 -1.68 -15.85 60.03
N ALA A 22 -1.87 -16.45 58.85
CA ALA A 22 -1.07 -17.58 58.38
C ALA A 22 0.13 -17.07 57.59
N ALA A 23 1.35 -17.43 58.03
CA ALA A 23 2.59 -16.88 57.46
C ALA A 23 3.29 -17.86 56.51
N GLY A 24 3.51 -17.40 55.26
CA GLY A 24 4.46 -17.99 54.30
C GLY A 24 3.90 -19.07 53.36
N PRO A 25 4.72 -19.52 52.39
CA PRO A 25 6.01 -18.95 51.97
C PRO A 25 5.84 -17.93 50.82
N ALA A 26 6.83 -17.07 50.63
CA ALA A 26 6.87 -16.18 49.46
C ALA A 26 7.19 -16.98 48.19
N ILE A 27 6.16 -17.33 47.41
CA ILE A 27 6.36 -17.83 46.04
C ILE A 27 6.90 -16.66 45.21
N ALA A 28 8.18 -16.74 44.85
CA ALA A 28 8.81 -15.74 44.02
C ALA A 28 8.07 -15.67 42.66
N GLN A 29 7.48 -14.52 42.36
CA GLN A 29 7.05 -14.21 41.00
C GLN A 29 8.32 -14.08 40.15
N THR A 30 8.72 -15.19 39.52
CA THR A 30 9.72 -15.17 38.46
C THR A 30 9.14 -14.38 37.30
N SER A 31 9.41 -13.08 37.27
CA SER A 31 9.26 -12.30 36.06
C SER A 31 10.06 -13.00 34.97
N LEU A 32 9.36 -13.43 33.92
CA LEU A 32 10.01 -13.73 32.65
C LEU A 32 10.49 -12.41 32.07
N ALA A 33 11.59 -11.91 32.63
CA ALA A 33 12.36 -10.83 32.08
C ALA A 33 12.84 -11.30 30.71
N ALA A 34 12.09 -10.93 29.67
CA ALA A 34 12.50 -11.12 28.30
C ALA A 34 13.92 -10.54 28.20
N LYS A 35 14.89 -11.41 27.87
CA LYS A 35 16.25 -10.93 27.60
C LYS A 35 16.12 -9.83 26.55
N PRO A 36 16.60 -8.61 26.78
CA PRO A 36 16.62 -7.62 25.72
C PRO A 36 17.39 -8.25 24.56
N ALA A 37 16.73 -8.34 23.41
CA ALA A 37 17.39 -8.83 22.21
C ALA A 37 18.62 -7.94 22.00
N ALA A 38 19.81 -8.54 22.03
CA ALA A 38 21.05 -7.77 22.07
C ALA A 38 21.15 -6.96 20.78
N ALA A 39 20.91 -5.64 20.89
CA ALA A 39 21.05 -4.71 19.79
C ALA A 39 22.48 -4.81 19.25
N LYS A 40 22.64 -5.49 18.11
CA LYS A 40 23.95 -5.68 17.50
C LYS A 40 24.51 -4.29 17.16
N SER A 41 25.71 -4.02 17.66
CA SER A 41 26.37 -2.72 17.59
C SER A 41 26.33 -2.12 16.18
N ALA A 42 26.06 -0.81 16.09
CA ALA A 42 25.98 -0.03 14.85
C ALA A 42 27.35 0.21 14.18
N ASN A 43 28.08 -0.88 13.90
CA ASN A 43 29.41 -0.92 13.27
C ASN A 43 29.47 -1.98 12.15
N ALA A 44 28.32 -2.50 11.69
CA ALA A 44 28.25 -3.42 10.57
C ALA A 44 28.18 -2.66 9.23
N THR A 45 29.32 -2.48 8.57
CA THR A 45 29.39 -2.05 7.15
C THR A 45 29.24 -3.21 6.17
N ALA A 46 29.43 -4.46 6.63
CA ALA A 46 29.20 -5.65 5.81
C ALA A 46 27.71 -5.99 5.72
N ILE A 47 27.26 -6.35 4.51
CA ILE A 47 25.91 -6.84 4.24
C ILE A 47 25.69 -8.16 5.02
N PRO A 48 24.58 -8.33 5.77
CA PRO A 48 24.28 -9.58 6.46
C PRO A 48 23.97 -10.69 5.43
N ARG A 49 24.34 -11.93 5.75
CA ARG A 49 24.13 -13.12 4.91
C ARG A 49 23.48 -14.24 5.70
N LEU A 50 22.71 -15.08 5.00
CA LEU A 50 22.19 -16.34 5.52
C LEU A 50 23.23 -17.46 5.40
N ALA A 51 22.88 -18.65 5.89
CA ALA A 51 23.78 -19.83 5.91
C ALA A 51 24.04 -20.46 4.52
N ASP A 52 23.39 -19.94 3.47
CA ASP A 52 23.64 -20.24 2.05
C ASP A 52 24.54 -19.17 1.38
N GLU A 53 25.13 -18.27 2.18
CA GLU A 53 25.91 -17.09 1.77
C GLU A 53 25.14 -16.03 0.96
N HIS A 54 23.83 -16.18 0.73
CA HIS A 54 23.04 -15.14 0.07
C HIS A 54 22.72 -13.98 1.05
N PRO A 55 22.58 -12.73 0.56
CA PRO A 55 22.17 -11.59 1.38
C PRO A 55 20.89 -11.84 2.17
N ASP A 56 20.89 -11.42 3.44
CA ASP A 56 19.76 -11.55 4.36
C ASP A 56 18.79 -10.38 4.19
N LEU A 57 17.75 -10.60 3.38
CA LEU A 57 16.68 -9.66 3.09
C LEU A 57 15.58 -9.65 4.18
N ASN A 58 15.67 -10.48 5.23
CA ASN A 58 14.65 -10.56 6.27
C ASN A 58 14.42 -9.22 7.00
N GLY A 59 13.18 -8.99 7.41
CA GLY A 59 12.77 -7.85 8.23
C GLY A 59 11.63 -7.06 7.61
N ILE A 60 11.38 -5.85 8.12
CA ILE A 60 10.41 -4.93 7.55
C ILE A 60 11.14 -3.85 6.77
N TRP A 61 10.67 -3.59 5.56
CA TRP A 61 11.16 -2.58 4.64
C TRP A 61 10.05 -1.59 4.33
N THR A 62 10.34 -0.30 4.29
CA THR A 62 9.40 0.74 3.90
C THR A 62 9.88 1.48 2.65
N ASN A 63 8.95 1.74 1.73
CA ASN A 63 9.21 2.50 0.50
C ASN A 63 8.75 3.97 0.59
N VAL A 64 8.38 4.44 1.79
CA VAL A 64 7.91 5.80 2.06
C VAL A 64 8.85 6.86 1.51
N THR A 65 8.36 7.65 0.55
CA THR A 65 9.06 8.82 0.00
C THR A 65 8.08 9.82 -0.59
N ILE A 66 8.49 11.09 -0.64
CA ILE A 66 7.79 12.14 -1.42
C ILE A 66 8.31 12.25 -2.86
N THR A 67 9.38 11.51 -3.23
CA THR A 67 9.87 11.50 -4.62
C THR A 67 8.75 10.99 -5.53
N PRO A 68 8.29 11.79 -6.52
CA PRO A 68 7.17 11.41 -7.36
C PRO A 68 7.55 10.25 -8.29
N LEU A 69 6.54 9.51 -8.75
CA LEU A 69 6.77 8.40 -9.69
C LEU A 69 7.42 8.90 -10.98
N GLU A 70 6.76 9.87 -11.62
CA GLU A 70 7.28 10.57 -12.80
C GLU A 70 7.93 11.91 -12.43
N ARG A 71 8.92 12.32 -13.22
CA ARG A 71 9.60 13.61 -13.08
C ARG A 71 8.66 14.80 -13.36
N PRO A 72 8.50 15.76 -12.45
CA PRO A 72 7.73 16.99 -12.69
C PRO A 72 8.20 17.74 -13.94
N ARG A 73 7.28 18.39 -14.66
CA ARG A 73 7.59 19.03 -15.97
C ARG A 73 8.52 20.23 -15.84
N ASP A 74 8.43 20.93 -14.73
CA ASP A 74 9.31 21.99 -14.23
C ASP A 74 10.73 21.49 -13.86
N LEU A 75 10.90 20.18 -13.64
CA LEU A 75 12.18 19.51 -13.41
C LEU A 75 12.67 18.72 -14.64
N ALA A 76 12.14 19.00 -15.84
CA ALA A 76 12.56 18.35 -17.07
C ALA A 76 14.07 18.52 -17.32
N GLY A 77 14.75 17.44 -17.72
CA GLY A 77 16.22 17.41 -17.87
C GLY A 77 17.02 17.40 -16.57
N LYS A 78 16.38 17.53 -15.40
CA LYS A 78 17.03 17.55 -14.09
C LYS A 78 16.78 16.27 -13.31
N GLU A 79 17.68 15.30 -13.44
CA GLU A 79 17.57 14.00 -12.77
C GLU A 79 17.74 14.10 -11.24
N TYR A 80 18.58 15.04 -10.76
CA TYR A 80 18.96 15.18 -9.34
C TYR A 80 18.72 16.59 -8.81
N LEU A 81 18.34 16.69 -7.53
CA LEU A 81 18.28 17.93 -6.75
C LEU A 81 19.58 18.17 -5.97
N THR A 82 19.95 19.44 -5.75
CA THR A 82 20.92 19.78 -4.71
C THR A 82 20.34 19.53 -3.31
N GLU A 83 21.14 19.70 -2.25
CA GLU A 83 20.68 19.44 -0.87
C GLU A 83 19.71 20.54 -0.39
N GLU A 84 19.96 21.77 -0.81
CA GLU A 84 19.12 22.94 -0.59
C GLU A 84 17.78 22.80 -1.32
N GLU A 85 17.80 22.32 -2.57
CA GLU A 85 16.62 22.10 -3.39
C GLU A 85 15.77 20.93 -2.88
N ALA A 86 16.41 19.83 -2.44
CA ALA A 86 15.73 18.73 -1.79
C ALA A 86 15.05 19.21 -0.49
N ALA A 87 15.76 19.94 0.37
CA ALA A 87 15.20 20.48 1.61
C ALA A 87 14.05 21.49 1.35
N ALA A 88 14.14 22.29 0.29
CA ALA A 88 13.07 23.20 -0.13
C ALA A 88 11.84 22.43 -0.65
N TYR A 89 12.04 21.41 -1.48
CA TYR A 89 10.98 20.54 -2.01
C TYR A 89 10.27 19.76 -0.89
N GLU A 90 11.02 19.23 0.07
CA GLU A 90 10.49 18.56 1.27
C GLU A 90 9.62 19.50 2.10
N LYS A 91 10.13 20.69 2.43
CA LYS A 91 9.38 21.71 3.18
C LYS A 91 8.09 22.13 2.46
N LEU A 92 8.17 22.37 1.15
CA LEU A 92 7.01 22.74 0.34
C LEU A 92 5.99 21.60 0.26
N SER A 93 6.44 20.36 0.06
CA SER A 93 5.57 19.19 -0.04
C SER A 93 4.80 18.93 1.24
N VAL A 94 5.44 19.05 2.41
CA VAL A 94 4.76 18.95 3.72
C VAL A 94 3.70 20.05 3.87
N GLN A 95 4.01 21.28 3.46
CA GLN A 95 3.05 22.39 3.52
C GLN A 95 1.86 22.23 2.57
N GLN A 96 2.08 21.72 1.35
CA GLN A 96 1.04 21.55 0.31
C GLN A 96 0.18 20.30 0.51
N ARG A 97 0.74 19.23 1.08
CA ARG A 97 0.01 17.96 1.30
C ARG A 97 -0.85 17.95 2.55
N ASN A 98 -0.60 18.87 3.49
CA ASN A 98 -1.23 18.90 4.81
C ASN A 98 -2.77 18.87 4.74
N LYS A 99 -3.37 17.78 5.23
CA LYS A 99 -4.83 17.52 5.16
C LYS A 99 -5.65 18.19 6.26
N ASP A 100 -5.02 18.99 7.12
CA ASP A 100 -5.70 19.80 8.13
C ASP A 100 -6.03 21.21 7.61
N GLN A 101 -5.40 21.63 6.51
CA GLN A 101 -5.78 22.82 5.73
C GLN A 101 -7.10 22.57 4.97
N ARG A 102 -8.22 22.76 5.68
CA ARG A 102 -9.58 22.43 5.23
C ARG A 102 -10.45 23.67 5.05
N GLU A 103 -11.11 23.77 3.89
CA GLU A 103 -12.22 24.69 3.65
C GLU A 103 -13.52 24.03 4.15
N ARG A 104 -13.89 24.35 5.39
CA ARG A 104 -14.98 23.66 6.11
C ARG A 104 -16.34 23.79 5.44
N GLY A 105 -17.11 22.70 5.46
CA GLY A 105 -18.48 22.68 4.92
C GLY A 105 -18.55 22.57 3.39
N THR A 106 -17.44 22.21 2.73
CA THR A 106 -17.40 21.84 1.32
C THR A 106 -17.45 20.31 1.16
N ASP A 107 -17.87 19.82 0.00
CA ASP A 107 -17.77 18.40 -0.36
C ASP A 107 -16.33 17.86 -0.22
N ARG A 108 -15.34 18.74 -0.39
CA ARG A 108 -13.91 18.43 -0.21
C ARG A 108 -13.52 18.22 1.25
N ASP A 109 -14.16 18.88 2.21
CA ASP A 109 -13.95 18.62 3.65
C ASP A 109 -14.50 17.25 4.04
N VAL A 110 -15.67 16.88 3.49
CA VAL A 110 -16.29 15.56 3.67
C VAL A 110 -15.47 14.46 2.99
N ALA A 111 -15.02 14.67 1.76
CA ALA A 111 -14.19 13.72 1.01
C ALA A 111 -12.75 13.58 1.55
N ASN A 112 -12.25 14.55 2.32
CA ASN A 112 -11.02 14.41 3.10
C ASN A 112 -11.30 13.55 4.35
N ALA A 113 -11.49 12.24 4.17
CA ALA A 113 -11.87 11.31 5.24
C ALA A 113 -10.93 11.33 6.46
N TYR A 114 -9.63 11.54 6.25
CA TYR A 114 -8.61 11.58 7.31
C TYR A 114 -7.96 12.95 7.46
N ASN A 115 -7.63 13.31 8.71
CA ASN A 115 -6.75 14.43 9.04
C ASN A 115 -5.28 14.06 8.72
N ASP A 116 -4.36 15.03 8.74
CA ASP A 116 -3.00 14.87 8.19
C ASP A 116 -2.19 13.73 8.83
N PHE A 117 -2.44 13.48 10.13
CA PHE A 117 -1.77 12.48 10.95
C PHE A 117 -1.77 11.05 10.38
N TRP A 118 -2.80 10.63 9.63
CA TRP A 118 -2.93 9.26 9.13
C TRP A 118 -2.25 9.02 7.76
N TRP A 119 -1.66 10.04 7.14
CA TRP A 119 -1.13 9.94 5.77
C TRP A 119 0.37 9.64 5.74
N ASP A 120 0.74 8.37 5.96
CA ASP A 120 2.12 7.88 5.84
C ASP A 120 2.60 7.75 4.37
N SER A 121 2.63 8.87 3.67
CA SER A 121 3.27 9.03 2.36
C SER A 121 4.55 9.89 2.45
N GLY A 122 5.14 9.94 3.66
CA GLY A 122 6.47 10.48 3.93
C GLY A 122 6.63 12.00 3.86
N THR A 123 7.80 12.45 4.29
CA THR A 123 8.24 13.87 4.28
C THR A 123 9.61 14.09 3.63
N LYS A 124 10.25 13.02 3.14
CA LYS A 124 11.62 13.00 2.61
C LYS A 124 11.70 12.46 1.17
N VAL A 125 12.58 13.04 0.35
CA VAL A 125 12.94 12.46 -0.96
C VAL A 125 13.84 11.24 -0.76
N VAL A 126 13.99 10.41 -1.79
CA VAL A 126 14.96 9.30 -1.78
C VAL A 126 16.38 9.82 -1.50
N LYS A 127 17.22 9.04 -0.78
CA LYS A 127 18.59 9.43 -0.39
C LYS A 127 19.46 9.95 -1.56
N THR A 128 19.23 9.41 -2.76
CA THR A 128 19.94 9.82 -3.99
C THR A 128 19.52 11.19 -4.52
N ARG A 129 18.48 11.82 -3.97
CA ARG A 129 17.88 13.09 -4.43
C ARG A 129 17.40 13.09 -5.88
N ARG A 130 17.03 11.92 -6.43
CA ARG A 130 16.35 11.84 -7.73
C ARG A 130 15.01 12.55 -7.70
N THR A 131 14.69 13.21 -8.81
CA THR A 131 13.40 13.89 -9.07
C THR A 131 12.29 12.95 -9.55
N SER A 132 12.56 11.64 -9.64
CA SER A 132 11.65 10.61 -10.14
C SER A 132 12.00 9.22 -9.57
N ILE A 133 10.98 8.36 -9.39
CA ILE A 133 11.18 6.91 -9.19
C ILE A 133 11.51 6.24 -10.52
N VAL A 134 10.87 6.64 -11.63
CA VAL A 134 11.28 6.20 -12.98
C VAL A 134 12.70 6.67 -13.26
N ILE A 135 13.56 5.74 -13.69
CA ILE A 135 14.97 5.99 -14.03
C ILE A 135 15.28 5.72 -15.52
N ASP A 136 14.51 4.85 -16.15
CA ASP A 136 14.53 4.61 -17.60
C ASP A 136 13.08 4.58 -18.09
N PRO A 137 12.66 5.40 -19.07
CA PRO A 137 13.45 6.38 -19.83
C PRO A 137 14.12 7.48 -18.97
N PRO A 138 15.26 8.03 -19.43
CA PRO A 138 16.06 8.99 -18.65
C PRO A 138 15.40 10.37 -18.50
N ASP A 139 14.28 10.64 -19.19
CA ASP A 139 13.42 11.80 -18.89
C ASP A 139 12.66 11.64 -17.56
N GLY A 140 12.66 10.44 -16.97
CA GLY A 140 12.02 10.09 -15.71
C GLY A 140 10.50 9.94 -15.83
N ARG A 141 9.98 9.57 -17.01
CA ARG A 141 8.53 9.50 -17.29
C ARG A 141 8.11 8.14 -17.81
N ILE A 142 6.86 7.76 -17.53
CA ILE A 142 6.30 6.51 -18.06
C ILE A 142 6.11 6.70 -19.59
N PRO A 143 6.55 5.75 -20.44
CA PRO A 143 6.37 5.82 -21.87
C PRO A 143 4.92 6.05 -22.29
N ALA A 144 4.73 6.70 -23.43
CA ALA A 144 3.39 6.84 -24.01
C ALA A 144 2.75 5.47 -24.24
N LEU A 145 1.46 5.37 -23.95
CA LEU A 145 0.65 4.19 -24.25
C LEU A 145 0.58 3.94 -25.75
N THR A 146 0.42 2.68 -26.18
CA THR A 146 0.15 2.34 -27.59
C THR A 146 -1.14 3.03 -28.08
N PRO A 147 -1.24 3.42 -29.37
CA PRO A 147 -2.48 3.99 -29.92
C PRO A 147 -3.70 3.11 -29.67
N GLU A 148 -3.53 1.79 -29.73
CA GLU A 148 -4.53 0.76 -29.51
C GLU A 148 -5.02 0.78 -28.05
N ARG A 149 -4.10 0.83 -27.07
CA ARG A 149 -4.46 0.92 -25.65
C ARG A 149 -5.08 2.28 -25.30
N GLN A 150 -4.61 3.37 -25.91
CA GLN A 150 -5.24 4.70 -25.76
C GLN A 150 -6.70 4.67 -26.23
N GLN A 151 -6.97 4.10 -27.41
CA GLN A 151 -8.33 3.94 -27.95
C GLN A 151 -9.19 3.03 -27.06
N LEU A 152 -8.67 1.89 -26.61
CA LEU A 152 -9.38 0.95 -25.74
C LEU A 152 -9.78 1.58 -24.39
N LEU A 153 -8.85 2.27 -23.73
CA LEU A 153 -9.13 2.96 -22.46
C LEU A 153 -10.06 4.16 -22.65
N ALA A 154 -10.00 4.86 -23.80
CA ALA A 154 -10.96 5.91 -24.12
C ALA A 154 -12.36 5.34 -24.37
N ALA A 155 -12.48 4.26 -25.13
CA ALA A 155 -13.75 3.58 -25.42
C ALA A 155 -14.41 3.04 -24.14
N ARG A 156 -13.65 2.48 -23.19
CA ARG A 156 -14.17 2.06 -21.88
C ARG A 156 -14.68 3.22 -21.05
N ARG A 157 -13.89 4.30 -20.89
CA ARG A 157 -14.34 5.51 -20.18
C ARG A 157 -15.63 6.08 -20.78
N GLU A 158 -15.72 6.13 -22.10
CA GLU A 158 -16.92 6.58 -22.83
C GLU A 158 -18.11 5.62 -22.63
N ALA A 159 -17.89 4.30 -22.57
CA ALA A 159 -18.94 3.32 -22.28
C ALA A 159 -19.49 3.45 -20.85
N THR A 160 -18.62 3.53 -19.83
CA THR A 160 -19.02 3.78 -18.43
C THR A 160 -19.76 5.11 -18.32
N ARG A 161 -19.20 6.19 -18.91
CA ARG A 161 -19.83 7.51 -18.93
C ARG A 161 -21.23 7.49 -19.55
N ARG A 162 -21.50 6.66 -20.56
CA ARG A 162 -22.84 6.46 -21.15
C ARG A 162 -23.76 5.62 -20.25
N ARG A 163 -23.28 4.50 -19.68
CA ARG A 163 -24.08 3.68 -18.74
C ARG A 163 -24.50 4.48 -17.50
N CYS A 164 -23.66 5.40 -17.03
CA CYS A 164 -23.95 6.33 -15.94
C CYS A 164 -24.69 7.61 -16.38
N GLN A 165 -25.28 7.63 -17.59
CA GLN A 165 -26.41 8.53 -17.90
C GLN A 165 -27.76 7.90 -17.53
N GLN A 166 -27.74 6.80 -16.79
CA GLN A 166 -28.88 6.13 -16.17
C GLN A 166 -28.54 5.86 -14.69
N PRO A 167 -29.55 5.67 -13.81
CA PRO A 167 -29.34 5.29 -12.42
C PRO A 167 -28.58 3.96 -12.25
N GLY A 168 -28.12 3.65 -11.02
CA GLY A 168 -27.34 2.43 -10.73
C GLY A 168 -25.82 2.59 -10.93
N CYS A 169 -25.32 3.83 -10.94
CA CYS A 169 -23.89 4.15 -10.86
C CYS A 169 -23.59 4.93 -9.58
N GLU A 170 -22.37 4.76 -9.06
CA GLU A 170 -21.87 5.43 -7.85
C GLU A 170 -20.41 5.82 -8.00
N LEU A 171 -19.97 6.86 -7.29
CA LEU A 171 -18.58 7.31 -7.36
C LEU A 171 -17.61 6.24 -6.85
N GLU A 172 -16.58 5.93 -7.63
CA GLU A 172 -15.45 5.07 -7.26
C GLU A 172 -14.41 5.82 -6.41
N ASN A 173 -13.55 5.07 -5.73
CA ASN A 173 -12.31 5.53 -5.12
C ASN A 173 -11.36 6.17 -6.16
N GLY A 174 -11.60 7.46 -6.41
CA GLY A 174 -11.00 8.25 -7.49
C GLY A 174 -11.92 9.41 -7.95
N GLY A 175 -13.21 9.36 -7.61
CA GLY A 175 -14.19 10.41 -7.91
C GLY A 175 -14.78 10.35 -9.33
N GLN A 176 -14.64 9.20 -10.02
CA GLN A 176 -15.31 8.93 -11.29
C GLN A 176 -16.58 8.10 -11.03
N PRO A 177 -17.68 8.29 -11.77
CA PRO A 177 -18.83 7.38 -11.71
C PRO A 177 -18.46 5.99 -12.25
N GLY A 178 -18.59 4.98 -11.40
CA GLY A 178 -18.50 3.56 -11.74
C GLY A 178 -19.85 2.88 -11.63
N LEU A 179 -19.94 1.62 -12.04
CA LEU A 179 -21.18 0.84 -11.93
C LEU A 179 -21.43 0.41 -10.47
N ALA A 180 -22.67 0.12 -10.13
CA ALA A 180 -23.08 -0.33 -8.79
C ALA A 180 -24.33 -1.22 -8.85
N ASP A 181 -24.43 -2.07 -9.88
CA ASP A 181 -25.51 -3.06 -10.07
C ASP A 181 -25.24 -4.34 -9.25
N GLY A 182 -23.97 -4.68 -9.01
CA GLY A 182 -23.55 -5.71 -8.05
C GLY A 182 -22.20 -5.38 -7.39
N PRO A 183 -21.78 -6.14 -6.37
CA PRO A 183 -20.47 -5.94 -5.73
C PRO A 183 -19.30 -6.25 -6.71
N GLU A 184 -19.53 -7.05 -7.75
CA GLU A 184 -18.55 -7.34 -8.81
C GLU A 184 -18.18 -6.12 -9.67
N ASP A 185 -19.05 -5.11 -9.75
CA ASP A 185 -18.80 -3.87 -10.49
C ASP A 185 -17.75 -2.99 -9.82
N ARG A 186 -17.54 -3.15 -8.51
CA ARG A 186 -16.74 -2.23 -7.71
C ARG A 186 -15.24 -2.58 -7.79
N PRO A 187 -14.34 -1.57 -7.79
CA PRO A 187 -12.90 -1.81 -7.80
C PRO A 187 -12.43 -2.75 -6.68
N LEU A 188 -11.39 -3.54 -6.94
CA LEU A 188 -10.85 -4.51 -5.97
C LEU A 188 -10.39 -3.88 -4.65
N GLN A 189 -10.11 -2.57 -4.65
CA GLN A 189 -9.81 -1.78 -3.47
C GLN A 189 -11.03 -1.62 -2.56
N GLU A 190 -12.20 -1.25 -3.12
CA GLU A 190 -13.46 -1.12 -2.37
C GLU A 190 -13.99 -2.47 -1.85
N ARG A 191 -13.67 -3.53 -2.60
CA ARG A 191 -13.97 -4.92 -2.24
C ARG A 191 -12.94 -5.55 -1.29
N CYS A 192 -11.88 -4.83 -0.89
CA CYS A 192 -10.82 -5.33 -0.01
C CYS A 192 -10.14 -6.63 -0.52
N LEU A 193 -9.93 -6.73 -1.84
CA LEU A 193 -9.35 -7.90 -2.51
C LEU A 193 -7.87 -7.72 -2.88
N SER A 194 -7.46 -6.53 -3.35
CA SER A 194 -6.06 -6.11 -3.48
C SER A 194 -5.97 -4.61 -3.77
N PHE A 195 -4.88 -3.97 -3.32
CA PHE A 195 -4.55 -2.56 -3.65
C PHE A 195 -3.44 -2.45 -4.71
N GLY A 196 -2.91 -3.59 -5.19
CA GLY A 196 -1.93 -3.67 -6.28
C GLY A 196 -0.51 -3.19 -5.93
N ASN A 197 -0.20 -2.94 -4.66
CA ASN A 197 1.15 -2.58 -4.21
C ASN A 197 2.06 -3.77 -3.89
N ALA A 198 1.61 -5.01 -4.10
CA ALA A 198 2.49 -6.19 -4.04
C ALA A 198 3.42 -6.33 -5.27
N THR A 199 2.99 -5.82 -6.43
CA THR A 199 3.61 -6.08 -7.73
C THR A 199 3.30 -4.95 -8.73
N PRO A 200 4.19 -3.95 -8.94
CA PRO A 200 5.39 -3.64 -8.18
C PRO A 200 5.13 -2.89 -6.85
N MET A 201 6.10 -3.00 -5.93
CA MET A 201 6.10 -2.41 -4.58
C MET A 201 6.37 -0.89 -4.57
N LEU A 202 5.40 -0.15 -5.09
CA LEU A 202 5.40 1.32 -5.18
C LEU A 202 4.86 2.00 -3.91
N PRO A 203 5.25 3.26 -3.62
CA PRO A 203 4.70 4.01 -2.51
C PRO A 203 3.24 4.37 -2.79
N THR A 204 2.42 4.30 -1.75
CA THR A 204 1.02 4.69 -1.73
C THR A 204 0.79 5.77 -0.67
N ALA A 205 -0.45 6.04 -0.28
CA ALA A 205 -0.79 7.18 0.58
C ALA A 205 -0.50 6.96 2.08
N TYR A 206 -0.45 5.70 2.53
CA TYR A 206 -0.20 5.20 3.89
C TYR A 206 0.11 3.69 3.85
N ASN A 207 0.36 3.03 4.99
CA ASN A 207 0.63 1.58 5.12
C ASN A 207 1.62 1.04 4.08
N ASN A 208 2.79 1.68 4.03
CA ASN A 208 3.83 1.50 3.01
C ASN A 208 4.96 0.55 3.46
N ASN A 209 4.70 -0.31 4.46
CA ASN A 209 5.64 -1.31 4.94
C ASN A 209 5.42 -2.68 4.28
N TYR A 210 6.52 -3.44 4.15
CA TYR A 210 6.59 -4.76 3.54
C TYR A 210 7.43 -5.65 4.45
N GLN A 211 6.84 -6.71 5.00
CA GLN A 211 7.60 -7.70 5.78
C GLN A 211 8.12 -8.80 4.84
N PHE A 212 9.44 -8.91 4.77
CA PHE A 212 10.15 -9.93 3.99
C PHE A 212 10.52 -11.09 4.92
N VAL A 213 10.11 -12.30 4.54
CA VAL A 213 10.47 -13.56 5.20
C VAL A 213 11.16 -14.45 4.17
N GLN A 214 12.47 -14.64 4.33
CA GLN A 214 13.33 -15.37 3.41
C GLN A 214 13.69 -16.74 3.96
N SER A 215 13.63 -17.73 3.06
CA SER A 215 14.05 -19.11 3.27
C SER A 215 14.79 -19.61 2.01
N PRO A 216 15.52 -20.73 2.05
CA PRO A 216 16.28 -21.21 0.88
C PRO A 216 15.44 -21.40 -0.39
N ASN A 217 14.15 -21.72 -0.25
CA ASN A 217 13.26 -22.04 -1.36
C ASN A 217 12.20 -20.96 -1.63
N TYR A 218 12.06 -19.94 -0.77
CA TYR A 218 11.03 -18.89 -0.90
C TYR A 218 11.47 -17.56 -0.30
N LEU A 219 11.17 -16.47 -1.00
CA LEU A 219 10.91 -15.17 -0.40
C LEU A 219 9.38 -14.99 -0.29
N VAL A 220 8.90 -14.69 0.90
CA VAL A 220 7.51 -14.26 1.12
C VAL A 220 7.52 -12.78 1.45
N VAL A 221 6.73 -12.00 0.71
CA VAL A 221 6.50 -10.59 0.97
C VAL A 221 5.06 -10.43 1.47
N ASN A 222 4.93 -10.06 2.74
CA ASN A 222 3.65 -9.68 3.34
C ASN A 222 3.50 -8.16 3.26
N VAL A 223 2.49 -7.68 2.53
CA VAL A 223 2.21 -6.27 2.32
C VAL A 223 1.32 -5.75 3.46
N GLU A 224 1.66 -4.62 4.07
CA GLU A 224 0.86 -4.05 5.18
C GLU A 224 -0.54 -3.61 4.73
N MET A 225 -0.66 -3.05 3.52
CA MET A 225 -1.94 -2.68 2.92
C MET A 225 -2.78 -3.92 2.58
N VAL A 226 -4.00 -3.99 3.14
CA VAL A 226 -4.94 -5.11 2.96
C VAL A 226 -4.37 -6.42 3.52
N HIS A 227 -4.06 -7.41 2.68
CA HIS A 227 -3.64 -8.76 3.11
C HIS A 227 -2.82 -9.48 2.01
N ASP A 228 -2.23 -8.74 1.08
CA ASP A 228 -1.51 -9.29 -0.07
C ASP A 228 -0.22 -10.02 0.37
N VAL A 229 -0.29 -11.35 0.53
CA VAL A 229 0.87 -12.21 0.83
C VAL A 229 1.42 -12.82 -0.46
N ARG A 230 2.41 -12.15 -1.06
CA ARG A 230 3.10 -12.60 -2.27
C ARG A 230 4.14 -13.66 -1.93
N ARG A 231 4.00 -14.85 -2.52
CA ARG A 231 4.93 -16.00 -2.32
C ARG A 231 5.76 -16.19 -3.58
N ILE A 232 7.09 -16.11 -3.45
CA ILE A 232 8.03 -16.10 -4.56
C ILE A 232 8.97 -17.32 -4.39
N PRO A 233 8.82 -18.40 -5.18
CA PRO A 233 9.71 -19.56 -5.12
C PRO A 233 11.11 -19.23 -5.69
N LEU A 234 12.13 -19.79 -5.03
CA LEU A 234 13.53 -19.83 -5.46
C LEU A 234 13.97 -21.27 -5.81
N ASP A 235 13.06 -22.24 -5.76
CA ASP A 235 13.30 -23.69 -5.91
C ASP A 235 13.61 -24.15 -7.35
N GLY A 236 13.69 -23.22 -8.30
CA GLY A 236 13.87 -23.52 -9.72
C GLY A 236 12.64 -24.11 -10.41
N SER A 237 11.47 -24.11 -9.77
CA SER A 237 10.23 -24.56 -10.40
C SER A 237 9.84 -23.66 -11.59
N PRO A 238 9.28 -24.23 -12.68
CA PRO A 238 8.83 -23.44 -13.82
C PRO A 238 7.62 -22.57 -13.45
N HIS A 239 7.38 -21.53 -14.25
CA HIS A 239 6.14 -20.75 -14.19
C HIS A 239 4.90 -21.63 -14.41
N LEU A 240 3.76 -21.18 -13.87
CA LEU A 240 2.47 -21.82 -14.07
C LEU A 240 2.06 -21.80 -15.56
N PRO A 241 1.29 -22.80 -16.04
CA PRO A 241 0.70 -22.77 -17.37
C PRO A 241 -0.02 -21.46 -17.67
N GLN A 242 0.17 -20.90 -18.87
CA GLN A 242 -0.26 -19.54 -19.27
C GLN A 242 -1.78 -19.26 -19.20
N ASN A 243 -2.60 -20.29 -18.95
CA ASN A 243 -4.03 -20.21 -18.70
C ASN A 243 -4.40 -20.12 -17.20
N ILE A 244 -3.47 -20.38 -16.28
CA ILE A 244 -3.62 -20.16 -14.85
C ILE A 244 -3.04 -18.78 -14.55
N ARG A 245 -3.90 -17.85 -14.11
CA ARG A 245 -3.57 -16.44 -13.94
C ARG A 245 -3.93 -15.94 -12.55
N GLN A 246 -3.14 -15.01 -12.04
CA GLN A 246 -3.21 -14.54 -10.65
C GLN A 246 -3.16 -13.02 -10.57
N TRP A 247 -3.81 -12.46 -9.55
CA TRP A 247 -3.87 -11.02 -9.32
C TRP A 247 -2.50 -10.35 -9.16
N MET A 248 -1.59 -10.97 -8.39
CA MET A 248 -0.20 -10.52 -8.23
C MET A 248 0.77 -11.08 -9.29
N GLY A 249 0.25 -11.80 -10.29
CA GLY A 249 1.03 -12.63 -11.22
C GLY A 249 1.58 -13.91 -10.58
N ASP A 250 2.26 -14.72 -11.39
CA ASP A 250 3.02 -15.91 -10.97
C ASP A 250 4.52 -15.56 -10.98
N SER A 251 5.12 -15.44 -9.80
CA SER A 251 6.52 -15.02 -9.63
C SER A 251 7.47 -16.21 -9.49
N ARG A 252 8.68 -16.13 -10.05
CA ARG A 252 9.82 -17.03 -9.78
C ARG A 252 11.07 -16.20 -9.57
N ALA A 253 12.01 -16.66 -8.74
CA ALA A 253 13.21 -15.88 -8.45
C ALA A 253 14.49 -16.71 -8.44
N HIS A 254 15.61 -16.04 -8.71
CA HIS A 254 16.95 -16.62 -8.68
C HIS A 254 18.00 -15.55 -8.36
N TRP A 255 19.12 -15.99 -7.78
CA TRP A 255 20.22 -15.10 -7.44
C TRP A 255 21.15 -14.84 -8.64
N GLN A 256 21.54 -13.58 -8.81
CA GLN A 256 22.60 -13.13 -9.71
C GLN A 256 23.64 -12.42 -8.85
N GLY A 257 24.56 -13.19 -8.25
CA GLY A 257 25.41 -12.72 -7.16
C GLY A 257 24.56 -12.28 -5.97
N ASP A 258 24.83 -11.08 -5.46
CA ASP A 258 24.11 -10.48 -4.31
C ASP A 258 22.77 -9.81 -4.68
N THR A 259 22.25 -10.05 -5.88
CA THR A 259 20.93 -9.54 -6.31
C THR A 259 19.95 -10.69 -6.50
N LEU A 260 18.83 -10.67 -5.79
CA LEU A 260 17.70 -11.55 -6.07
C LEU A 260 16.92 -10.94 -7.24
N VAL A 261 16.87 -11.66 -8.36
CA VAL A 261 16.07 -11.30 -9.53
C VAL A 261 14.76 -12.07 -9.46
N ILE A 262 13.63 -11.38 -9.63
CA ILE A 262 12.30 -11.98 -9.65
C ILE A 262 11.69 -11.73 -11.02
N ASP A 263 11.32 -12.80 -11.71
CA ASP A 263 10.52 -12.77 -12.93
C ASP A 263 9.06 -13.00 -12.57
N THR A 264 8.12 -12.23 -13.12
CA THR A 264 6.68 -12.42 -12.88
C THR A 264 5.87 -12.27 -14.16
N THR A 265 5.05 -13.28 -14.43
CA THR A 265 4.17 -13.38 -15.60
C THR A 265 2.74 -13.75 -15.15
N ASN A 266 1.88 -14.22 -16.05
CA ASN A 266 0.54 -14.76 -15.76
C ASN A 266 -0.38 -13.84 -14.94
N PHE A 267 -0.29 -12.52 -15.12
CA PHE A 267 -1.24 -11.59 -14.49
C PHE A 267 -2.67 -11.87 -14.97
N ALA A 268 -3.62 -11.75 -14.03
CA ALA A 268 -5.05 -11.70 -14.32
C ALA A 268 -5.43 -10.36 -14.98
N ASP A 269 -6.52 -10.33 -15.74
CA ASP A 269 -6.91 -9.15 -16.51
C ASP A 269 -7.30 -7.95 -15.62
N GLU A 270 -6.69 -6.81 -15.94
CA GLU A 270 -7.14 -5.41 -15.79
C GLU A 270 -7.60 -4.85 -14.44
N GLN A 271 -8.22 -5.61 -13.54
CA GLN A 271 -8.79 -5.08 -12.30
C GLN A 271 -7.73 -4.58 -11.29
N ILE A 272 -6.45 -4.92 -11.50
CA ILE A 272 -5.29 -4.43 -10.73
C ILE A 272 -4.40 -3.48 -11.56
N ALA A 273 -4.73 -3.22 -12.82
CA ALA A 273 -3.85 -2.62 -13.83
C ALA A 273 -3.30 -1.23 -13.50
N ARG A 274 -2.25 -1.18 -12.68
CA ARG A 274 -1.45 0.02 -12.46
C ARG A 274 -0.91 0.48 -13.81
N PHE A 275 -1.03 1.78 -14.06
CA PHE A 275 -0.61 2.44 -15.30
C PHE A 275 -1.36 2.00 -16.57
N GLY A 276 -2.46 1.25 -16.42
CA GLY A 276 -3.24 0.74 -17.54
C GLY A 276 -2.65 -0.49 -18.23
N THR A 277 -1.74 -1.22 -17.57
CA THR A 277 -1.26 -2.58 -17.95
C THR A 277 -2.40 -3.56 -18.26
N ASP A 278 -2.11 -4.71 -18.86
CA ASP A 278 -3.05 -5.85 -18.84
C ASP A 278 -2.36 -7.21 -18.63
N LYS A 279 -3.09 -8.30 -18.92
CA LYS A 279 -2.62 -9.69 -18.76
C LYS A 279 -1.33 -10.04 -19.54
N ASN A 280 -0.89 -9.19 -20.46
CA ASN A 280 0.36 -9.34 -21.21
C ASN A 280 1.58 -8.79 -20.46
N LEU A 281 1.40 -8.15 -19.29
CA LEU A 281 2.47 -7.66 -18.43
C LEU A 281 3.49 -8.76 -18.09
N HIS A 282 4.76 -8.42 -18.31
CA HIS A 282 5.93 -9.06 -17.74
C HIS A 282 6.61 -8.08 -16.79
N LEU A 283 6.88 -8.50 -15.56
CA LEU A 283 7.57 -7.68 -14.56
C LEU A 283 8.85 -8.38 -14.14
N VAL A 284 9.99 -7.68 -14.30
CA VAL A 284 11.30 -8.16 -13.81
C VAL A 284 11.78 -7.24 -12.69
N GLU A 285 11.78 -7.76 -11.47
CA GLU A 285 12.24 -7.06 -10.27
C GLU A 285 13.64 -7.50 -9.85
N ARG A 286 14.34 -6.63 -9.13
CA ARG A 286 15.68 -6.84 -8.60
C ARG A 286 15.75 -6.25 -7.20
N LEU A 287 16.22 -7.07 -6.27
CA LEU A 287 16.39 -6.74 -4.86
C LEU A 287 17.87 -6.87 -4.51
N THR A 288 18.50 -5.74 -4.15
CA THR A 288 19.93 -5.68 -3.81
C THR A 288 20.11 -4.86 -2.54
N LEU A 289 20.76 -5.41 -1.51
CA LEU A 289 21.17 -4.60 -0.35
C LEU A 289 22.35 -3.72 -0.76
N ALA A 290 22.23 -2.40 -0.53
CA ALA A 290 23.33 -1.45 -0.69
C ALA A 290 24.11 -1.28 0.62
N ASP A 291 23.39 -1.36 1.75
CA ASP A 291 23.91 -1.44 3.10
C ASP A 291 22.89 -2.25 3.96
N PRO A 292 23.21 -2.67 5.20
CA PRO A 292 22.29 -3.48 6.01
C PRO A 292 20.90 -2.88 6.28
N ASN A 293 20.71 -1.58 6.05
CA ASN A 293 19.48 -0.82 6.27
C ASN A 293 18.93 -0.14 5.00
N THR A 294 19.53 -0.33 3.83
CA THR A 294 19.03 0.16 2.53
C THR A 294 18.92 -0.97 1.52
N LEU A 295 17.68 -1.31 1.16
CA LEU A 295 17.33 -2.28 0.13
C LEU A 295 16.98 -1.53 -1.16
N VAL A 296 17.81 -1.64 -2.19
CA VAL A 296 17.51 -1.10 -3.52
C VAL A 296 16.56 -2.07 -4.21
N TYR A 297 15.31 -1.63 -4.37
CA TYR A 297 14.30 -2.30 -5.17
C TYR A 297 14.23 -1.61 -6.54
N ARG A 298 14.54 -2.35 -7.60
CA ARG A 298 14.40 -1.91 -8.99
C ARG A 298 13.41 -2.83 -9.71
N PHE A 299 12.50 -2.28 -10.50
CA PHE A 299 11.51 -3.04 -11.25
C PHE A 299 11.43 -2.53 -12.69
N THR A 300 11.38 -3.45 -13.65
CA THR A 300 11.16 -3.16 -15.07
C THR A 300 9.80 -3.69 -15.48
N VAL A 301 8.95 -2.80 -15.99
CA VAL A 301 7.64 -3.09 -16.58
C VAL A 301 7.83 -3.26 -18.08
N ASP A 302 7.55 -4.46 -18.59
CA ASP A 302 7.39 -4.71 -20.02
C ASP A 302 5.94 -5.14 -20.30
N ASP A 303 5.23 -4.34 -21.08
CA ASP A 303 3.90 -4.67 -21.60
C ASP A 303 3.79 -4.04 -22.99
N PRO A 304 4.19 -4.74 -24.06
CA PRO A 304 4.24 -4.20 -25.42
C PRO A 304 2.84 -4.00 -26.02
N THR A 305 1.78 -4.47 -25.35
CA THR A 305 0.40 -4.16 -25.76
C THR A 305 -0.06 -2.81 -25.21
N VAL A 306 0.52 -2.38 -24.08
CA VAL A 306 0.14 -1.18 -23.35
C VAL A 306 1.09 -0.03 -23.58
N PHE A 307 2.41 -0.24 -23.56
CA PHE A 307 3.42 0.80 -23.70
C PHE A 307 4.18 0.75 -25.02
N THR A 308 4.61 1.92 -25.50
CA THR A 308 5.48 2.04 -26.69
C THR A 308 6.90 1.50 -26.50
N LYS A 309 7.30 1.20 -25.25
CA LYS A 309 8.57 0.55 -24.85
C LYS A 309 8.49 0.15 -23.37
N PRO A 310 9.34 -0.77 -22.88
CA PRO A 310 9.49 -1.03 -21.46
C PRO A 310 9.95 0.21 -20.68
N TRP A 311 9.82 0.18 -19.36
CA TRP A 311 10.33 1.21 -18.47
C TRP A 311 10.72 0.65 -17.10
N THR A 312 11.65 1.34 -16.41
CA THR A 312 12.24 0.90 -15.14
C THR A 312 12.10 1.97 -14.07
N GLY A 313 11.56 1.57 -12.91
CA GLY A 313 11.57 2.37 -11.68
C GLY A 313 12.54 1.81 -10.64
N GLU A 314 13.02 2.66 -9.74
CA GLU A 314 13.91 2.26 -8.64
C GLU A 314 13.64 3.07 -7.36
N ILE A 315 13.45 2.33 -6.27
CA ILE A 315 13.15 2.83 -4.93
C ILE A 315 14.20 2.26 -3.94
N PRO A 316 15.00 3.09 -3.27
CA PRO A 316 15.74 2.67 -2.09
C PRO A 316 14.78 2.57 -0.90
N MET A 317 14.34 1.35 -0.59
CA MET A 317 13.60 1.04 0.63
C MET A 317 14.53 1.12 1.84
N VAL A 318 14.02 1.60 2.97
CA VAL A 318 14.76 1.63 4.24
C VAL A 318 14.20 0.62 5.22
N ARG A 319 15.05 0.08 6.10
CA ARG A 319 14.62 -0.85 7.14
C ARG A 319 13.74 -0.13 8.18
N SER A 320 12.63 -0.76 8.56
CA SER A 320 11.66 -0.28 9.54
C SER A 320 11.76 -1.08 10.84
N GLU A 321 11.29 -0.51 11.96
CA GLU A 321 11.27 -1.14 13.29
C GLU A 321 9.84 -1.39 13.78
N GLY A 322 9.68 -2.35 14.69
CA GLY A 322 8.38 -2.77 15.24
C GLY A 322 7.76 -3.97 14.49
N PRO A 323 6.50 -4.31 14.81
CA PRO A 323 5.74 -5.32 14.06
C PRO A 323 5.09 -4.70 12.80
N LEU A 324 4.77 -5.55 11.82
CA LEU A 324 3.78 -5.20 10.80
C LEU A 324 2.39 -5.31 11.46
N TYR A 325 1.52 -4.32 11.24
CA TYR A 325 0.14 -4.35 11.74
C TYR A 325 -0.82 -4.89 10.69
N GLU A 326 -1.96 -5.40 11.14
CA GLU A 326 -3.05 -5.89 10.30
C GLU A 326 -3.86 -4.71 9.75
N TYR A 327 -4.07 -4.68 8.43
CA TYR A 327 -5.01 -3.76 7.78
C TYR A 327 -6.35 -4.48 7.59
N ALA A 328 -7.19 -4.41 8.63
CA ALA A 328 -8.49 -5.07 8.73
C ALA A 328 -9.53 -4.40 7.80
N CYS A 329 -9.36 -4.60 6.48
CA CYS A 329 -10.12 -3.89 5.44
C CYS A 329 -11.60 -4.28 5.39
N ASN A 330 -11.95 -5.54 5.66
CA ASN A 330 -13.33 -6.03 5.58
C ASN A 330 -14.10 -5.79 6.89
N GLU A 331 -13.37 -5.71 8.00
CA GLU A 331 -13.83 -5.76 9.37
C GLU A 331 -14.51 -4.45 9.79
N GLY A 332 -15.76 -4.27 9.34
CA GLY A 332 -16.52 -3.02 9.49
C GLY A 332 -16.61 -2.17 8.23
N ASN A 333 -16.33 -2.75 7.04
CA ASN A 333 -16.55 -2.08 5.76
C ASN A 333 -18.04 -2.02 5.39
N GLU A 334 -18.75 -1.11 6.05
CA GLU A 334 -20.10 -0.69 5.66
C GLU A 334 -20.10 0.08 4.32
N GLY A 335 -18.94 0.48 3.80
CA GLY A 335 -18.81 1.30 2.59
C GLY A 335 -19.40 0.63 1.35
N LEU A 336 -19.03 -0.62 1.08
CA LEU A 336 -19.55 -1.38 -0.08
C LEU A 336 -21.07 -1.60 0.02
N ALA A 337 -21.59 -1.88 1.22
CA ALA A 337 -23.02 -2.05 1.45
C ALA A 337 -23.79 -0.74 1.24
N ASN A 338 -23.26 0.38 1.74
CA ASN A 338 -23.87 1.71 1.58
C ASN A 338 -23.83 2.21 0.13
N ILE A 339 -22.75 1.96 -0.62
CA ILE A 339 -22.64 2.26 -2.06
C ILE A 339 -23.76 1.55 -2.84
N LEU A 340 -23.91 0.22 -2.64
CA LEU A 340 -24.93 -0.54 -3.35
C LEU A 340 -26.36 -0.12 -2.91
N ALA A 341 -26.57 0.15 -1.63
CA ALA A 341 -27.86 0.63 -1.12
C ALA A 341 -28.23 2.03 -1.67
N SER A 342 -27.25 2.93 -1.79
CA SER A 342 -27.40 4.26 -2.39
C SER A 342 -27.77 4.14 -3.88
N ALA A 343 -27.04 3.34 -4.66
CA ALA A 343 -27.35 3.07 -6.07
C ALA A 343 -28.79 2.56 -6.29
N ARG A 344 -29.30 1.68 -5.41
CA ARG A 344 -30.69 1.19 -5.47
C ARG A 344 -31.72 2.24 -5.00
N ALA A 345 -31.34 3.18 -4.13
CA ALA A 345 -32.19 4.31 -3.75
C ALA A 345 -32.33 5.31 -4.92
N ASP A 346 -31.23 5.61 -5.61
CA ASP A 346 -31.18 6.45 -6.80
C ASP A 346 -32.00 5.87 -7.96
N GLU A 347 -31.89 4.55 -8.23
CA GLU A 347 -32.77 3.85 -9.17
C GLU A 347 -34.26 4.06 -8.86
N LYS A 348 -34.64 3.85 -7.59
CA LYS A 348 -36.03 4.01 -7.14
C LYS A 348 -36.52 5.46 -7.24
N ALA A 349 -35.62 6.43 -7.14
CA ALA A 349 -35.90 7.85 -7.28
C ALA A 349 -35.78 8.39 -8.71
N GLY A 350 -35.23 7.61 -9.65
CA GLY A 350 -34.86 8.06 -11.00
C GLY A 350 -33.70 9.04 -11.03
N GLN A 351 -32.83 9.04 -10.02
CA GLN A 351 -31.71 9.96 -9.86
C GLN A 351 -30.41 9.41 -10.48
N ILE A 352 -29.51 10.32 -10.85
CA ILE A 352 -28.24 10.01 -11.51
C ILE A 352 -27.14 10.73 -10.73
N VAL A 353 -26.16 9.98 -10.24
CA VAL A 353 -24.95 10.51 -9.60
C VAL A 353 -24.14 11.33 -10.60
N ALA A 354 -24.31 12.65 -10.54
CA ALA A 354 -23.56 13.58 -11.37
C ALA A 354 -22.08 13.64 -10.90
N PRO A 355 -21.11 13.75 -11.83
CA PRO A 355 -19.73 14.02 -11.45
C PRO A 355 -19.63 15.34 -10.67
N SER A 356 -18.95 15.29 -9.52
CA SER A 356 -18.54 16.50 -8.79
C SER A 356 -17.62 17.34 -9.68
N ASN A 357 -18.02 18.57 -10.01
CA ASN A 357 -17.15 19.54 -10.67
C ASN A 357 -16.03 19.95 -9.69
N ARG A 358 -14.80 19.50 -9.95
CA ARG A 358 -13.58 19.78 -9.16
C ARG A 358 -12.58 20.58 -9.98
#